data_AF-A0A4Y2LRY0-F1
#
_entry.id   AF-A0A4Y2LRY0-F1
#
_cell.length_a   1.000
_cell.length_b   1.000
_cell.length_c   1.000
_cell.angle_alpha   90.00
_cell.angle_beta   90.00
_cell.angle_gamma   90.00
#
_symmetry.space_group_name_H-M   'P 1'
#
loop_
_entity.id
_entity.type
_entity.pdbx_description
1 polymer ?
#
loop_
_entity_poly.entity_id
_entity_poly.type
_entity_poly.pdbx_seq_one_letter_code
_entity_poly.pdbx_strand_id
1 'polypeptide(L)'
;MEQRINLKFLCKLSKSPAESHAMLKQVYGDDSMILKTVYWDVLKLLLARIRHVQPHLKQPGSLFLLHNNAWPHTAMLVKQFLAQRGVTEILHRPYSQDLAPPEFLPFTALKVAL
;
A
#
# COMPACT_ATOMS: atom_id res chain seq x y z
N MET A 1 4.34 -10.02 0.73
CA MET A 1 5.59 -9.87 -0.06
C MET A 1 5.82 -11.05 -1.01
N GLU A 2 5.74 -12.29 -0.51
CA GLU A 2 5.93 -13.50 -1.32
C GLU A 2 4.99 -13.57 -2.53
N GLN A 3 3.71 -13.23 -2.36
CA GLN A 3 2.76 -13.24 -3.47
C GLN A 3 3.17 -12.27 -4.60
N ARG A 4 3.74 -11.10 -4.27
CA ARG A 4 4.19 -10.11 -5.26
C ARG A 4 5.47 -10.55 -5.97
N ILE A 5 6.38 -11.21 -5.26
CA ILE A 5 7.59 -11.82 -5.85
C ILE A 5 7.15 -12.92 -6.83
N ASN A 6 6.20 -13.76 -6.41
CA ASN A 6 5.66 -14.83 -7.23
C ASN A 6 4.89 -14.28 -8.44
N LEU A 7 4.13 -13.19 -8.29
CA LEU A 7 3.51 -12.53 -9.44
C LEU A 7 4.54 -12.01 -10.45
N LYS A 8 5.60 -11.33 -9.98
CA LYS A 8 6.70 -10.88 -10.87
C LYS A 8 7.39 -12.05 -11.55
N PHE A 9 7.58 -13.16 -10.84
CA PHE A 9 8.15 -14.38 -11.39
C PHE A 9 7.24 -15.01 -12.46
N LEU A 10 5.94 -15.09 -12.21
CA LEU A 10 4.94 -15.59 -13.17
C LEU A 10 4.88 -14.70 -14.43
N CYS A 11 4.95 -13.38 -14.29
CA CYS A 11 5.07 -12.47 -15.43
C CYS A 11 6.36 -12.73 -16.24
N LYS A 12 7.50 -12.99 -15.58
CA LYS A 12 8.76 -13.35 -16.26
C LYS A 12 8.67 -14.69 -16.98
N LEU A 13 7.88 -15.63 -16.47
CA LEU A 13 7.56 -16.90 -17.12
C LEU A 13 6.52 -16.76 -18.25
N SER A 14 6.14 -15.53 -18.61
CA SER A 14 5.12 -15.25 -19.63
C SER A 14 3.76 -15.91 -19.35
N LYS A 15 3.43 -16.11 -18.08
CA LYS A 15 2.10 -16.61 -17.68
C LYS A 15 1.06 -15.53 -17.92
N SER A 16 -0.09 -15.93 -18.43
CA SER A 16 -1.22 -15.02 -18.58
C SER A 16 -1.72 -14.54 -17.21
N PRO A 17 -2.43 -13.39 -17.15
CA PRO A 17 -3.01 -12.90 -15.90
C PRO A 17 -3.96 -13.93 -15.24
N ALA A 18 -4.74 -14.66 -16.04
CA ALA A 18 -5.67 -15.67 -15.55
C ALA A 18 -4.95 -16.87 -14.93
N GLU A 19 -3.92 -17.40 -15.59
CA GLU A 19 -3.08 -18.48 -15.05
C GLU A 19 -2.36 -18.02 -13.78
N SER A 20 -1.78 -16.83 -13.80
CA SER A 20 -1.08 -16.28 -12.65
C SER A 20 -2.01 -16.15 -11.44
N HIS A 21 -3.23 -15.66 -11.67
CA HIS A 21 -4.25 -15.57 -10.63
C HIS A 21 -4.67 -16.95 -10.10
N ALA A 22 -4.89 -17.93 -10.97
CA ALA A 22 -5.24 -19.30 -10.56
C ALA A 22 -4.12 -19.95 -9.73
N MET A 23 -2.86 -19.82 -10.16
CA MET A 23 -1.70 -20.35 -9.45
C MET A 23 -1.52 -19.69 -8.08
N LEU A 24 -1.69 -18.37 -8.01
CA LEU A 24 -1.61 -17.65 -6.73
C LEU A 24 -2.77 -18.02 -5.80
N LYS A 25 -3.98 -18.19 -6.33
CA LYS A 25 -5.15 -18.65 -5.59
C LYS A 25 -4.97 -20.07 -5.04
N GLN A 26 -4.30 -20.95 -5.77
CA GLN A 26 -3.96 -22.30 -5.31
C GLN A 26 -3.00 -22.29 -4.11
N VAL A 27 -1.98 -21.41 -4.13
CA VAL A 27 -0.95 -21.37 -3.09
C VAL A 27 -1.39 -20.57 -1.86
N TYR A 28 -2.12 -19.48 -2.07
CA TYR A 28 -2.45 -18.51 -1.03
C TYR A 28 -3.93 -18.47 -0.65
N GLY A 29 -4.77 -19.25 -1.32
CA GLY A 29 -6.22 -19.27 -1.11
C GLY A 29 -6.96 -18.11 -1.78
N ASP A 30 -8.25 -18.01 -1.45
CA ASP A 30 -9.18 -17.06 -2.07
C ASP A 30 -8.85 -15.58 -1.78
N ASP A 31 -8.09 -15.30 -0.73
CA ASP A 31 -7.63 -13.95 -0.37
C ASP A 31 -6.38 -13.49 -1.15
N SER A 32 -5.90 -14.32 -2.09
CA SER A 32 -4.84 -14.01 -3.03
C SER A 32 -5.13 -12.72 -3.80
N MET A 33 -4.17 -11.78 -3.80
CA MET A 33 -4.20 -10.57 -4.64
C MET A 33 -5.39 -9.62 -4.40
N ILE A 34 -6.08 -9.70 -3.27
CA ILE A 34 -7.09 -8.68 -2.94
C ILE A 34 -6.39 -7.32 -2.74
N LEU A 35 -6.90 -6.27 -3.39
CA LEU A 35 -6.29 -4.93 -3.36
C LEU A 35 -5.96 -4.42 -1.94
N LYS A 36 -6.82 -4.74 -0.95
CA LYS A 36 -6.61 -4.41 0.48
C LYS A 36 -5.40 -5.12 1.10
N THR A 37 -5.13 -6.38 0.74
CA THR A 37 -4.00 -7.16 1.28
C THR A 37 -2.69 -6.70 0.65
N VAL A 38 -2.71 -6.40 -0.65
CA VAL A 38 -1.57 -5.80 -1.35
C VAL A 38 -1.19 -4.45 -0.75
N TYR A 39 -2.17 -3.58 -0.49
CA TYR A 39 -1.91 -2.29 0.15
C TYR A 39 -1.33 -2.44 1.57
N TRP A 40 -1.92 -3.33 2.37
CA TRP A 40 -1.42 -3.65 3.71
C TRP A 40 0.03 -4.11 3.70
N ASP A 41 0.40 -4.99 2.75
CA ASP A 41 1.77 -5.49 2.58
C ASP A 41 2.76 -4.36 2.28
N VAL A 42 2.39 -3.44 1.39
CA VAL A 42 3.21 -2.26 1.05
C VAL A 42 3.39 -1.37 2.27
N LEU A 43 2.29 -1.08 2.98
CA LEU A 43 2.29 -0.24 4.16
C LEU A 43 3.17 -0.80 5.27
N LYS A 44 3.14 -2.12 5.49
CA LYS A 44 4.00 -2.81 6.47
C LYS A 44 5.48 -2.58 6.20
N LEU A 45 5.90 -2.65 4.93
CA LEU A 45 7.29 -2.44 4.53
C LEU A 45 7.70 -0.97 4.60
N LEU A 46 6.80 -0.08 4.18
CA LEU A 46 7.02 1.35 4.27
C LEU A 46 7.26 1.77 5.73
N LEU A 47 6.42 1.32 6.66
CA LEU A 47 6.58 1.60 8.09
C LEU A 47 7.88 1.03 8.66
N ALA A 48 8.27 -0.19 8.26
CA ALA A 48 9.54 -0.77 8.68
C ALA A 48 10.73 0.08 8.19
N ARG A 49 10.68 0.55 6.94
CA ARG A 49 11.74 1.40 6.37
C ARG A 49 11.77 2.78 7.04
N ILE A 50 10.63 3.42 7.25
CA ILE A 50 10.55 4.71 7.94
C ILE A 50 11.16 4.60 9.34
N ARG A 51 10.79 3.58 10.12
CA ARG A 51 11.33 3.38 11.48
C ARG A 51 12.83 3.09 11.50
N HIS A 52 13.36 2.52 10.44
CA HIS A 52 14.79 2.30 10.28
C HIS A 52 15.52 3.62 9.95
N VAL A 53 15.00 4.39 8.98
CA VAL A 53 15.64 5.63 8.51
C VAL A 53 15.42 6.81 9.49
N GLN A 54 14.30 6.81 10.21
CA GLN A 54 13.89 7.86 11.14
C GLN A 54 13.47 7.24 12.49
N PRO A 55 14.43 6.89 13.36
CA PRO A 55 14.14 6.22 14.63
C PRO A 55 13.27 7.03 15.60
N HIS A 56 13.26 8.36 15.48
CA HIS A 56 12.43 9.24 16.31
C HIS A 56 10.93 9.04 16.05
N LEU A 57 10.53 8.53 14.88
CA LEU A 57 9.13 8.21 14.53
C LEU A 57 8.68 6.82 14.99
N LYS A 58 9.44 6.17 15.88
CA LYS A 58 9.06 4.87 16.45
C LYS A 58 7.99 4.99 17.52
N GLN A 59 7.87 6.16 18.15
CA GLN A 59 6.92 6.36 19.24
C GLN A 59 5.47 6.34 18.72
N PRO A 60 4.53 5.68 19.42
CA PRO A 60 3.11 5.74 19.03
C PRO A 60 2.63 7.19 18.92
N GLY A 61 1.88 7.50 17.86
CA GLY A 61 1.33 8.84 17.60
C GLY A 61 2.31 9.84 16.98
N SER A 62 3.60 9.50 16.86
CA SER A 62 4.60 10.39 16.23
C SER A 62 4.52 10.42 14.70
N LEU A 63 3.97 9.37 14.09
CA LEU A 63 3.84 9.25 12.64
C LEU A 63 2.40 9.51 12.21
N PHE A 64 2.22 10.51 11.35
CA PHE A 64 0.97 10.81 10.70
C PHE A 64 1.00 10.31 9.26
N LEU A 65 -0.07 9.64 8.83
CA LEU A 65 -0.24 9.14 7.47
C LEU A 65 -1.38 9.91 6.79
N LEU A 66 -1.05 10.57 5.69
CA LEU A 66 -2.02 11.17 4.78
C LEU A 66 -2.12 10.30 3.53
N HIS A 67 -3.29 9.73 3.27
CA HIS A 67 -3.60 9.01 2.03
C HIS A 67 -5.03 9.34 1.58
N ASN A 68 -5.37 9.05 0.32
CA ASN A 68 -6.73 9.24 -0.20
C ASN A 68 -7.67 8.12 0.27
N ASN A 69 -8.98 8.38 0.26
CA ASN A 69 -10.01 7.45 0.75
C ASN A 69 -10.32 6.27 -0.21
N ALA A 70 -9.36 5.82 -1.02
CA ALA A 70 -9.58 4.69 -1.92
C ALA A 70 -10.03 3.45 -1.13
N TRP A 71 -10.86 2.62 -1.76
CA TRP A 71 -11.45 1.42 -1.14
C TRP A 71 -10.45 0.51 -0.39
N PRO A 72 -9.24 0.20 -0.90
CA PRO A 72 -8.28 -0.61 -0.15
C PRO A 72 -7.70 0.11 1.06
N HIS A 73 -7.64 1.45 1.06
CA HIS A 73 -7.05 2.23 2.16
C HIS A 73 -8.01 2.37 3.33
N THR A 74 -9.32 2.47 3.02
CA THR A 74 -10.39 2.57 4.03
C THR A 74 -10.81 1.21 4.60
N ALA A 75 -10.26 0.11 4.08
CA ALA A 75 -10.56 -1.24 4.56
C ALA A 75 -10.23 -1.42 6.05
N MET A 76 -11.09 -2.14 6.76
CA MET A 76 -10.95 -2.36 8.22
C MET A 76 -9.60 -2.99 8.60
N LEU A 77 -9.08 -3.91 7.79
CA LEU A 77 -7.76 -4.53 7.96
C LEU A 77 -6.65 -3.48 8.06
N VAL A 78 -6.72 -2.44 7.23
CA VAL A 78 -5.72 -1.36 7.17
C VAL A 78 -5.87 -0.44 8.37
N LYS A 79 -7.09 -0.03 8.71
CA LYS A 79 -7.34 0.82 9.88
C LYS A 79 -6.89 0.18 11.18
N GLN A 80 -7.21 -1.11 11.37
CA GLN A 80 -6.74 -1.88 12.53
C GLN A 80 -5.22 -1.98 12.56
N PHE A 81 -4.58 -2.23 11.41
CA PHE A 81 -3.13 -2.28 11.31
C PHE A 81 -2.46 -0.94 11.67
N LEU A 82 -2.98 0.18 11.17
CA LEU A 82 -2.47 1.52 11.50
C LEU A 82 -2.59 1.81 13.00
N ALA A 83 -3.75 1.52 13.59
CA ALA A 83 -3.98 1.68 15.02
C ALA A 83 -3.01 0.82 15.87
N GLN A 84 -2.84 -0.45 15.52
CA GLN A 84 -1.87 -1.35 16.19
C GLN A 84 -0.42 -0.86 16.09
N ARG A 85 -0.09 -0.14 15.02
CA ARG A 85 1.25 0.42 14.80
C ARG A 85 1.41 1.82 15.39
N GLY A 86 0.37 2.40 15.99
CA GLY A 86 0.38 3.76 16.52
C GLY A 86 0.57 4.81 15.44
N VAL A 87 0.06 4.56 14.23
CA VAL A 87 0.09 5.53 13.13
C VAL A 87 -1.23 6.27 13.08
N THR A 88 -1.15 7.60 13.14
CA THR A 88 -2.34 8.46 13.11
C THR A 88 -2.72 8.74 11.67
N GLU A 89 -3.89 8.29 11.24
CA GLU A 89 -4.44 8.61 9.91
C GLU A 89 -4.99 10.04 9.92
N ILE A 90 -4.53 10.88 9.00
CA ILE A 90 -5.07 12.22 8.80
C ILE A 90 -6.36 12.09 7.98
N LEU A 91 -7.44 12.70 8.46
CA LEU A 91 -8.72 12.72 7.76
C LEU A 91 -8.57 13.38 6.38
N HIS A 92 -8.89 12.63 5.32
CA HIS A 92 -8.97 13.15 3.96
C HIS A 92 -10.45 13.33 3.57
N ARG A 93 -10.81 14.47 2.98
CA ARG A 93 -12.17 14.66 2.46
C ARG A 93 -12.39 13.85 1.17
N PRO A 94 -13.57 13.26 0.94
CA PRO A 94 -13.89 12.61 -0.34
C PRO A 94 -13.69 13.58 -1.51
N TYR A 95 -13.16 13.08 -2.64
CA TYR A 95 -12.96 13.84 -3.88
C TYR A 95 -12.09 15.10 -3.76
N SER A 96 -11.25 15.19 -2.73
CA SER A 96 -10.30 16.30 -2.55
C SER A 96 -8.93 15.91 -3.07
N GLN A 97 -8.83 15.55 -4.35
CA GLN A 97 -7.55 15.26 -5.01
C GLN A 97 -6.55 16.41 -4.78
N ASP A 98 -7.12 17.62 -4.62
CA ASP A 98 -6.48 18.90 -4.37
C ASP A 98 -5.63 18.99 -3.08
N LEU A 99 -5.85 18.06 -2.15
CA LEU A 99 -5.29 18.12 -0.79
C LEU A 99 -4.18 17.08 -0.56
N ALA A 100 -3.95 16.18 -1.51
CA ALA A 100 -2.90 15.18 -1.40
C ALA A 100 -1.56 15.75 -1.93
N PRO A 101 -0.52 15.93 -1.09
CA PRO A 101 0.77 16.46 -1.54
C PRO A 101 1.38 15.75 -2.76
N PRO A 102 1.22 14.42 -2.94
CA PRO A 102 1.69 13.71 -4.14
C PRO A 102 1.05 14.17 -5.45
N GLU A 103 -0.22 14.57 -5.44
CA GLU A 103 -0.94 14.97 -6.66
C GLU A 103 -0.46 16.34 -7.18
N PHE A 104 0.07 17.20 -6.31
CA PHE A 104 0.49 18.57 -6.66
C PHE A 104 1.98 18.72 -6.99
N LEU A 105 2.87 18.06 -6.23
CA LEU A 105 4.31 18.32 -6.36
C LEU A 105 5.01 17.21 -7.14
N PRO A 106 5.09 15.96 -6.63
CA PRO A 106 5.90 14.91 -7.26
C PRO A 106 5.32 14.45 -8.60
N PHE A 107 3.99 14.27 -8.72
CA PHE A 107 3.41 13.77 -9.95
C PHE A 107 3.35 14.83 -11.06
N THR A 108 3.25 16.11 -10.73
CA THR A 108 3.35 17.19 -11.73
C THR A 108 4.73 17.19 -12.38
N ALA A 109 5.79 17.13 -11.57
CA ALA A 109 7.16 17.04 -12.08
C ALA A 109 7.38 15.77 -12.92
N LEU A 110 6.82 14.63 -12.49
CA LEU A 110 6.92 13.37 -13.23
C LEU A 110 6.18 13.41 -14.58
N LYS A 111 4.99 14.03 -14.63
CA LYS A 111 4.21 14.21 -15.86
C LYS A 111 4.90 15.11 -16.88
N VAL A 112 5.68 16.09 -16.42
CA VAL A 112 6.47 16.98 -17.29
C VAL A 112 7.73 16.27 -17.81
N ALA A 113 8.24 15.29 -17.08
CA ALA A 113 9.46 14.55 -17.44
C ALA A 113 9.22 13.30 -18.31
N LEU A 114 7.95 12.94 -18.54
CA LEU A 114 7.50 11.83 -19.40
C LEU A 114 7.05 12.37 -20.76
#